data_AF-A0A3A0FZU1-F1
#
_entry.id   AF-A0A3A0FZU1-F1
#
_cell.length_a   1.000
_cell.length_b   1.000
_cell.length_c   1.000
_cell.angle_alpha   90.00
_cell.angle_beta   90.00
_cell.angle_gamma   90.00
#
_symmetry.space_group_name_H-M   'P 1'
#
loop_
_entity.id
_entity.type
_entity.pdbx_description
1 polymer ?
#
loop_
_entity_poly.entity_id
_entity_poly.type
_entity_poly.pdbx_seq_one_letter_code
_entity_poly.pdbx_strand_id
1 'polypeptide(L)'
;MKVALVHDWLTGLRGGERCLQALLGIFPEADIFTLVHIPGSTSKEIDARVKGCSFLNSNFLSRRLYRMCLPLFPAAAGKLRIAGYDLVISLSHAAAKNAAIDRNSTHLCYCFTPMRYIWDQARIYLGSMLLPLWPLIRSLRSWDVRGSRSVTEFIAISSFVAAR
;
A
#
# COMPACT_ATOMS: atom_id res chain seq x y z
N MET A 1 -7.60 -15.95 15.62
CA MET A 1 -7.75 -14.77 14.74
C MET A 1 -6.59 -14.77 13.76
N LYS A 2 -6.84 -14.87 12.45
CA LYS A 2 -5.84 -14.78 11.38
C LYS A 2 -5.69 -13.33 10.93
N VAL A 3 -4.45 -12.83 10.91
CA VAL A 3 -4.14 -11.43 10.58
C VAL A 3 -3.29 -11.36 9.32
N ALA A 4 -3.64 -10.47 8.40
CA ALA A 4 -2.81 -10.09 7.28
C ALA A 4 -2.36 -8.63 7.40
N LEU A 5 -1.07 -8.39 7.17
CA LEU A 5 -0.50 -7.05 7.05
C LEU A 5 -0.24 -6.75 5.58
N VAL A 6 -0.67 -5.58 5.12
CA VAL A 6 -0.51 -5.16 3.72
C VAL A 6 0.37 -3.92 3.66
N HIS A 7 1.45 -3.96 2.90
CA HIS A 7 2.36 -2.83 2.72
C HIS A 7 2.42 -2.38 1.26
N ASP A 8 2.68 -1.11 1.01
CA ASP A 8 2.79 -0.62 -0.38
C ASP A 8 3.98 -1.26 -1.10
N TRP A 9 5.15 -1.20 -0.48
CA TRP A 9 6.36 -1.83 -1.00
C TRP A 9 7.36 -2.07 0.13
N LEU A 10 8.12 -3.16 0.01
CA LEU A 10 9.17 -3.57 0.94
C LEU A 10 10.50 -3.52 0.19
N THR A 11 11.12 -2.34 0.16
CA THR A 11 12.31 -2.05 -0.66
C THR A 11 13.46 -1.45 0.14
N GLY A 12 13.31 -1.37 1.46
CA GLY A 12 14.25 -0.71 2.37
C GLY A 12 13.63 -0.60 3.76
N LEU A 13 14.43 -0.57 4.82
CA LEU A 13 13.93 -0.31 6.17
C LEU A 13 13.80 1.21 6.42
N ARG A 14 12.57 1.73 6.38
CA ARG A 14 12.24 3.14 6.70
C ARG A 14 11.18 3.21 7.79
N GLY A 15 10.52 4.37 7.92
CA GLY A 15 9.50 4.58 8.96
C GLY A 15 8.31 3.63 8.84
N GLY A 16 7.84 3.35 7.62
CA GLY A 16 6.69 2.45 7.42
C GLY A 16 6.99 1.00 7.80
N GLU A 17 8.18 0.52 7.44
CA GLU A 17 8.63 -0.82 7.77
C GLU A 17 8.93 -0.97 9.27
N ARG A 18 9.34 0.10 9.97
CA ARG A 18 9.43 0.10 11.44
C ARG A 18 8.06 -0.04 12.10
N CYS A 19 7.03 0.62 11.57
CA CYS A 19 5.66 0.40 12.04
C CYS A 19 5.18 -1.02 11.74
N LEU A 20 5.55 -1.58 10.58
CA LEU A 20 5.28 -2.98 10.24
C LEU A 20 5.92 -3.94 11.24
N GLN A 21 7.18 -3.72 11.64
CA GLN A 21 7.84 -4.53 12.68
C GLN A 21 7.13 -4.43 14.03
N ALA A 22 6.70 -3.23 14.43
CA ALA A 22 5.93 -3.08 15.66
C ALA A 22 4.62 -3.88 15.62
N LEU A 23 3.93 -3.92 14.47
CA LEU A 23 2.75 -4.74 14.28
C LEU A 23 3.06 -6.25 14.29
N LEU A 24 4.22 -6.68 13.79
CA LEU A 24 4.66 -8.08 13.95
C LEU A 24 4.92 -8.43 15.42
N GLY A 25 5.38 -7.47 16.24
CA GLY A 25 5.49 -7.68 17.69
C GLY A 25 4.13 -7.92 18.37
N ILE A 26 3.06 -7.28 17.87
CA ILE A 26 1.69 -7.44 18.37
C ILE A 26 1.01 -8.68 17.78
N PHE A 27 1.24 -8.94 16.50
CA PHE A 27 0.71 -10.08 15.76
C PHE A 27 1.87 -10.92 15.20
N PRO A 28 2.54 -11.72 16.04
CA PRO A 28 3.71 -12.50 15.63
C PRO A 28 3.40 -13.39 14.42
N GLU A 29 2.20 -13.96 14.37
CA GLU A 29 1.79 -14.89 13.33
C GLU A 29 1.18 -14.25 12.08
N ALA A 30 1.26 -12.93 11.92
CA ALA A 30 0.67 -12.26 10.78
C ALA A 30 1.41 -12.56 9.47
N ASP A 31 0.64 -12.79 8.40
CA ASP A 31 1.17 -12.91 7.05
C ASP A 31 1.31 -11.53 6.41
N ILE A 32 2.34 -11.33 5.58
CA ILE A 32 2.58 -10.05 4.91
C ILE A 32 2.29 -10.16 3.41
N PHE A 33 1.53 -9.19 2.91
CA PHE A 33 1.28 -8.99 1.49
C PHE A 33 1.79 -7.60 1.07
N THR A 34 2.30 -7.47 -0.14
CA THR A 34 2.82 -6.17 -0.61
C THR A 34 2.69 -6.02 -2.12
N LEU A 35 2.69 -4.80 -2.66
CA LEU A 35 2.72 -4.67 -4.13
C LEU A 35 4.10 -5.04 -4.67
N VAL A 36 5.17 -4.67 -3.97
CA VAL A 36 6.57 -4.91 -4.37
C VAL A 36 7.38 -5.38 -3.17
N HIS A 37 8.25 -6.36 -3.39
CA HIS A 37 9.18 -6.87 -2.38
C HIS A 37 10.56 -7.11 -2.98
N ILE A 38 11.59 -6.55 -2.36
CA ILE A 38 12.98 -6.86 -2.64
C ILE A 38 13.52 -7.64 -1.43
N PRO A 39 13.68 -8.97 -1.53
CA PRO A 39 14.24 -9.77 -0.45
C PRO A 39 15.62 -9.25 -0.01
N GLY A 40 15.88 -9.24 1.29
CA GLY A 40 17.10 -8.72 1.89
C GLY A 40 17.16 -7.19 2.04
N SER A 41 16.14 -6.46 1.57
CA SER A 41 16.10 -4.99 1.69
C SER A 41 15.49 -4.50 3.01
N THR A 42 14.79 -5.37 3.76
CA THR A 42 14.14 -5.02 5.02
C THR A 42 14.79 -5.76 6.21
N SER A 43 14.01 -6.42 7.06
CA SER A 43 14.51 -7.29 8.13
C SER A 43 14.23 -8.76 7.78
N LYS A 44 15.03 -9.68 8.33
CA LYS A 44 14.81 -11.14 8.14
C LYS A 44 13.42 -11.57 8.60
N GLU A 45 12.91 -10.92 9.64
CA GLU A 45 11.57 -11.16 10.18
C GLU A 45 10.48 -10.77 9.18
N ILE A 46 10.54 -9.58 8.59
CA ILE A 46 9.60 -9.15 7.56
C ILE A 46 9.69 -10.09 6.36
N ASP A 47 10.90 -10.33 5.85
CA ASP A 47 11.11 -11.15 4.65
C ASP A 47 10.56 -12.57 4.81
N ALA A 48 10.70 -13.17 6.00
CA ALA A 48 10.19 -14.51 6.29
C ALA A 48 8.65 -14.60 6.32
N ARG A 49 7.96 -13.47 6.53
CA ARG A 49 6.50 -13.40 6.65
C ARG A 49 5.81 -13.00 5.34
N VAL A 50 6.55 -12.60 4.30
CA VAL A 50 5.96 -12.25 2.99
C VAL A 50 5.36 -13.49 2.33
N LYS A 51 4.04 -13.50 2.16
CA LYS A 51 3.28 -14.59 1.50
C LYS A 51 2.90 -14.29 0.07
N GLY A 52 2.75 -13.02 -0.30
CA GLY A 52 2.25 -12.65 -1.61
C GLY A 52 2.68 -11.27 -2.07
N CYS A 53 2.92 -11.15 -3.38
CA CYS A 53 3.21 -9.89 -4.04
C CYS A 53 2.27 -9.64 -5.21
N SER A 54 2.07 -8.37 -5.57
CA SER A 54 1.36 -8.04 -6.82
C SER A 54 2.18 -8.44 -8.05
N PHE A 55 1.54 -8.41 -9.23
CA PHE A 55 2.24 -8.68 -10.50
C PHE A 55 3.35 -7.67 -10.82
N LEU A 56 3.38 -6.48 -10.18
CA LEU A 56 4.51 -5.54 -10.33
C LEU A 56 5.82 -6.13 -9.82
N ASN A 57 5.76 -7.14 -8.96
CA ASN A 57 6.94 -7.85 -8.48
C ASN A 57 7.49 -8.89 -9.47
N SER A 58 6.83 -9.14 -10.60
CA SER A 58 7.15 -10.25 -11.51
C SER A 58 8.47 -10.08 -12.30
N ASN A 59 8.91 -8.85 -12.57
CA ASN A 59 10.16 -8.60 -13.28
C ASN A 59 11.02 -7.55 -12.57
N PHE A 60 12.35 -7.68 -12.73
CA PHE A 60 13.34 -6.83 -12.06
C PHE A 60 13.15 -5.34 -12.39
N LEU A 61 12.81 -5.02 -13.64
CA LEU A 61 12.63 -3.64 -14.07
C LEU A 61 11.46 -2.96 -13.34
N SER A 62 10.35 -3.68 -13.15
CA SER A 62 9.19 -3.20 -12.39
C SER A 62 9.52 -3.06 -10.90
N ARG A 63 10.33 -3.96 -10.32
CA ARG A 63 10.82 -3.79 -8.94
C ARG A 63 11.72 -2.56 -8.78
N ARG A 64 12.48 -2.19 -9.80
CA ARG A 64 13.35 -1.00 -9.78
C ARG A 64 12.58 0.30 -10.06
N LEU A 65 11.57 0.23 -10.92
CA LEU A 65 10.85 1.39 -11.45
C LEU A 65 9.41 1.48 -10.93
N TYR A 66 9.06 0.79 -9.85
CA TYR A 66 7.68 0.69 -9.35
C TYR A 66 7.01 2.06 -9.12
N ARG A 67 7.79 3.09 -8.76
CA ARG A 67 7.29 4.47 -8.59
C ARG A 67 6.78 5.08 -9.90
N MET A 68 7.31 4.64 -11.04
CA MET A 68 6.85 5.02 -12.38
C MET A 68 5.70 4.14 -12.89
N CYS A 69 5.39 3.04 -12.23
CA CYS A 69 4.26 2.17 -12.53
C CYS A 69 2.92 2.72 -12.01
N LEU A 70 2.83 4.04 -11.81
CA LEU A 70 1.65 4.74 -11.29
C LEU A 70 0.32 4.35 -11.99
N PRO A 71 0.25 4.27 -13.33
CA PRO A 71 -0.98 3.82 -14.01
C PRO A 71 -1.39 2.38 -13.68
N LEU A 72 -0.45 1.55 -13.23
CA LEU A 72 -0.66 0.13 -12.97
C LEU A 72 -1.09 -0.15 -11.52
N PHE A 73 -0.96 0.82 -10.61
CA PHE A 73 -1.33 0.63 -9.19
C PHE A 73 -2.78 0.17 -8.97
N PRO A 74 -3.79 0.67 -9.70
CA PRO A 74 -5.15 0.14 -9.58
C PRO A 74 -5.26 -1.35 -9.87
N ALA A 75 -4.61 -1.81 -10.94
CA ALA A 75 -4.60 -3.22 -11.29
C ALA A 75 -3.77 -4.03 -10.29
N ALA A 76 -2.62 -3.50 -9.84
CA ALA A 76 -1.71 -4.18 -8.93
C ALA A 76 -2.37 -4.43 -7.57
N ALA A 77 -3.00 -3.41 -7.00
CA ALA A 77 -3.75 -3.54 -5.75
C ALA A 77 -5.01 -4.42 -5.93
N GLY A 78 -5.80 -4.20 -6.99
CA GLY A 78 -7.02 -4.96 -7.22
C GLY A 78 -6.81 -6.45 -7.52
N LYS A 79 -5.63 -6.84 -8.05
CA LYS A 79 -5.26 -8.25 -8.26
C LYS A 79 -4.55 -8.88 -7.06
N LEU A 80 -4.08 -8.09 -6.10
CA LEU A 80 -3.53 -8.58 -4.85
C LEU A 80 -4.71 -8.99 -3.95
N ARG A 81 -5.11 -10.26 -4.06
CA ARG A 81 -6.23 -10.83 -3.30
C ARG A 81 -5.79 -11.29 -1.92
N ILE A 82 -6.51 -10.85 -0.90
CA ILE A 82 -6.28 -11.19 0.49
C ILE A 82 -7.56 -11.82 1.01
N ALA A 83 -7.51 -13.13 1.24
CA ALA A 83 -8.67 -13.94 1.56
C ALA A 83 -8.39 -14.89 2.74
N GLY A 84 -9.42 -15.22 3.51
CA GLY A 84 -9.31 -16.14 4.65
C GLY A 84 -8.64 -15.57 5.90
N TYR A 85 -8.65 -14.23 6.05
CA TYR A 85 -8.17 -13.53 7.24
C TYR A 85 -9.34 -12.88 7.99
N ASP A 86 -9.29 -12.85 9.31
CA ASP A 86 -10.31 -12.18 10.14
C ASP A 86 -10.07 -10.67 10.19
N LEU A 87 -8.79 -10.27 10.19
CA LEU A 87 -8.33 -8.89 10.27
C LEU A 87 -7.26 -8.64 9.19
N VAL A 88 -7.43 -7.54 8.46
CA VAL A 88 -6.44 -7.03 7.51
C VAL A 88 -6.04 -5.63 7.95
N ILE A 89 -4.73 -5.40 8.14
CA ILE A 89 -4.18 -4.08 8.45
C ILE A 89 -3.31 -3.63 7.29
N SER A 90 -3.76 -2.66 6.52
CA SER A 90 -2.93 -2.04 5.48
C SER A 90 -2.17 -0.86 6.05
N LEU A 91 -0.84 -0.88 5.95
CA LEU A 91 0.02 0.26 6.21
C LEU A 91 0.26 0.96 4.87
N SER A 92 -0.40 2.10 4.66
CA SER A 92 -0.47 2.70 3.33
C SER A 92 -0.14 4.19 3.28
N HIS A 93 0.64 4.53 2.26
CA HIS A 93 0.89 5.86 1.73
C HIS A 93 0.52 5.98 0.25
N ALA A 94 0.08 4.88 -0.37
CA ALA A 94 -0.28 4.81 -1.77
C ALA A 94 -1.47 3.86 -2.02
N ALA A 95 -1.21 2.62 -2.43
CA ALA A 95 -2.15 1.70 -3.06
C ALA A 95 -2.54 0.49 -2.20
N ALA A 96 -1.78 0.14 -1.15
CA ALA A 96 -2.01 -1.02 -0.30
C ALA A 96 -3.39 -1.02 0.36
N LYS A 97 -3.91 0.16 0.72
CA LYS A 97 -5.28 0.31 1.25
C LYS A 97 -6.38 -0.08 0.25
N ASN A 98 -6.05 -0.21 -1.04
CA ASN A 98 -6.99 -0.57 -2.11
C ASN A 98 -6.79 -2.02 -2.56
N ALA A 99 -6.10 -2.86 -1.77
CA ALA A 99 -5.97 -4.28 -2.04
C ALA A 99 -7.34 -4.98 -2.01
N ALA A 100 -7.49 -6.06 -2.77
CA ALA A 100 -8.75 -6.80 -2.85
C ALA A 100 -8.92 -7.71 -1.63
N ILE A 101 -9.71 -7.25 -0.65
CA ILE A 101 -9.94 -7.91 0.64
C ILE A 101 -11.33 -8.55 0.66
N ASP A 102 -11.44 -9.72 1.29
CA ASP A 102 -12.71 -10.41 1.50
C ASP A 102 -13.69 -9.57 2.32
N ARG A 103 -14.98 -9.60 1.95
CA ARG A 103 -16.03 -8.80 2.61
C ARG A 103 -16.27 -9.15 4.08
N ASN A 104 -15.85 -10.35 4.50
CA ASN A 104 -16.01 -10.84 5.86
C ASN A 104 -14.83 -10.44 6.77
N SER A 105 -13.75 -9.88 6.19
CA SER A 105 -12.59 -9.41 6.93
C SER A 105 -12.80 -7.98 7.43
N THR A 106 -12.39 -7.70 8.66
CA THR A 106 -12.25 -6.30 9.11
C THR A 106 -11.03 -5.69 8.46
N HIS A 107 -11.17 -4.53 7.80
CA HIS A 107 -10.05 -3.87 7.14
C HIS A 107 -9.71 -2.53 7.82
N LEU A 108 -8.58 -2.49 8.52
CA LEU A 108 -8.03 -1.27 9.09
C LEU A 108 -6.93 -0.72 8.17
N CYS A 109 -6.96 0.59 7.90
CA CYS A 109 -5.88 1.26 7.20
C CYS A 109 -5.10 2.18 8.14
N TYR A 110 -3.87 1.79 8.47
CA TYR A 110 -2.89 2.69 9.06
C TYR A 110 -2.31 3.60 7.98
N CYS A 111 -2.86 4.81 7.86
CA CYS A 111 -2.53 5.76 6.81
C CYS A 111 -1.34 6.65 7.22
N PHE A 112 -0.22 6.47 6.54
CA PHE A 112 0.94 7.34 6.69
C PHE A 112 0.73 8.70 6.02
N THR A 113 0.03 8.72 4.89
CA THR A 113 -0.32 9.91 4.11
C THR A 113 -1.25 9.50 2.97
N PRO A 114 -2.21 10.35 2.55
CA PRO A 114 -2.81 10.20 1.23
C PRO A 114 -1.75 10.23 0.12
N MET A 115 -2.07 9.65 -1.04
CA MET A 115 -1.13 9.45 -2.15
C MET A 115 -0.63 10.76 -2.75
N ARG A 116 0.44 11.33 -2.18
CA ARG A 116 0.83 12.74 -2.39
C ARG A 116 1.00 13.18 -3.84
N TYR A 117 1.59 12.31 -4.64
CA TYR A 117 1.92 12.59 -6.05
C TYR A 117 0.71 12.65 -6.98
N ILE A 118 -0.47 12.16 -6.56
CA ILE A 118 -1.72 12.45 -7.27
C ILE A 118 -2.55 13.51 -6.56
N TRP A 119 -2.38 13.73 -5.26
CA TRP A 119 -3.19 14.67 -4.47
C TRP A 119 -2.51 16.02 -4.32
N ASP A 120 -1.91 16.29 -3.17
CA ASP A 120 -1.43 17.60 -2.71
C ASP A 120 -0.10 18.03 -3.32
N GLN A 121 0.71 17.07 -3.79
CA GLN A 121 2.04 17.34 -4.34
C GLN A 121 2.14 17.01 -5.82
N ALA A 122 1.02 16.80 -6.52
CA ALA A 122 1.03 16.45 -7.95
C ALA A 122 1.83 17.45 -8.81
N ARG A 123 1.72 18.75 -8.53
CA ARG A 123 2.50 19.79 -9.23
C ARG A 123 4.00 19.67 -8.95
N ILE A 124 4.39 19.37 -7.71
CA ILE A 124 5.80 19.21 -7.31
C ILE A 124 6.40 17.98 -7.99
N TYR A 125 5.65 16.88 -8.02
CA TYR A 125 6.14 15.61 -8.58
C TYR A 125 6.14 15.57 -10.11
N LEU A 126 5.17 16.21 -10.77
CA LEU A 126 4.98 16.07 -12.21
C LEU A 126 5.46 17.28 -13.01
N GLY A 127 5.62 18.46 -12.40
CA GLY A 127 6.11 19.66 -13.08
C GLY A 127 5.34 19.94 -14.37
N SER A 128 6.05 20.04 -15.50
CA SER A 128 5.48 20.25 -16.84
C SER A 128 4.60 19.10 -17.33
N MET A 129 4.79 17.88 -16.81
CA MET A 129 3.98 16.71 -17.18
C MET A 129 2.60 16.69 -16.51
N LEU A 130 2.31 17.62 -15.60
CA LEU A 130 1.03 17.66 -14.90
C LEU A 130 -0.17 17.79 -15.85
N LEU A 131 -0.09 18.70 -16.83
CA LEU A 131 -1.18 18.96 -17.78
C LEU A 131 -1.43 17.75 -18.69
N PRO A 132 -0.40 17.18 -19.38
CA PRO A 132 -0.59 15.95 -20.15
C PRO A 132 -1.14 14.77 -19.34
N LEU A 133 -0.73 14.62 -18.08
CA LEU A 133 -1.14 13.51 -17.22
C LEU A 133 -2.42 13.78 -16.42
N TRP A 134 -3.04 14.96 -16.56
CA TRP A 134 -4.20 15.33 -15.76
C TRP A 134 -5.38 14.34 -15.84
N PRO A 135 -5.76 13.80 -17.01
CA PRO A 135 -6.82 12.80 -17.10
C PRO A 135 -6.48 11.52 -16.31
N LEU A 136 -5.23 11.06 -16.38
CA LEU A 136 -4.73 9.92 -15.62
C LEU A 136 -4.80 10.19 -14.12
N ILE A 137 -4.32 11.36 -13.67
CA ILE A 137 -4.35 11.76 -12.25
C ILE A 137 -5.78 11.81 -11.73
N ARG A 138 -6.71 12.38 -12.51
CA ARG A 138 -8.13 12.44 -12.14
C ARG A 138 -8.73 11.04 -12.03
N SER A 139 -8.38 10.13 -12.95
CA SER A 139 -8.79 8.72 -12.88
C SER A 139 -8.25 8.04 -11.62
N LEU A 140 -6.96 8.23 -11.31
CA LEU A 140 -6.30 7.68 -10.12
C LEU A 140 -6.88 8.23 -8.82
N ARG A 141 -7.16 9.54 -8.73
CA ARG A 141 -7.88 10.14 -7.59
C ARG A 141 -9.24 9.50 -7.40
N SER A 142 -9.98 9.32 -8.48
CA SER A 142 -11.31 8.71 -8.43
C SER A 142 -11.24 7.25 -8.00
N TRP A 143 -10.22 6.51 -8.44
CA TRP A 143 -9.93 5.16 -7.97
C TRP A 143 -9.57 5.13 -6.49
N ASP A 144 -8.69 6.03 -6.04
CA ASP A 144 -8.23 6.09 -4.65
C ASP A 144 -9.39 6.38 -3.67
N VAL A 145 -10.30 7.29 -4.02
CA VAL A 145 -11.52 7.60 -3.25
C VAL A 145 -12.52 6.44 -3.27
N ARG A 146 -12.63 5.71 -4.38
CA ARG A 146 -13.53 4.54 -4.43
C ARG A 146 -12.99 3.40 -3.58
N GLY A 147 -11.69 3.13 -3.65
CA GLY A 147 -11.05 2.07 -2.89
C GLY A 147 -11.05 2.33 -1.39
N SER A 148 -10.97 3.59 -0.95
CA SER A 148 -11.07 3.91 0.48
C SER A 148 -12.40 3.51 1.13
N ARG A 149 -13.46 3.29 0.33
CA ARG A 149 -14.77 2.85 0.84
C ARG A 149 -14.80 1.39 1.29
N SER A 150 -13.83 0.57 0.92
CA SER A 150 -13.72 -0.80 1.42
C SER A 150 -13.01 -0.90 2.77
N VAL A 151 -12.34 0.18 3.20
CA VAL A 151 -11.68 0.25 4.50
C VAL A 151 -12.74 0.46 5.57
N THR A 152 -12.74 -0.38 6.61
CA THR A 152 -13.64 -0.27 7.76
C THR A 152 -13.32 0.97 8.58
N GLU A 153 -12.03 1.19 8.87
CA GLU A 153 -11.58 2.33 9.66
C GLU A 153 -10.18 2.79 9.25
N PHE A 154 -9.99 4.11 9.25
CA PHE A 154 -8.70 4.75 9.00
C PHE A 154 -8.08 5.20 10.31
N ILE A 155 -6.82 4.82 10.51
CA ILE A 155 -5.98 5.29 11.60
C ILE A 155 -4.84 6.11 10.98
N ALA A 156 -4.85 7.42 11.19
CA ALA A 156 -3.79 8.27 10.68
C ALA A 156 -2.56 8.24 11.59
N ILE A 157 -1.36 8.34 11.01
CA ILE A 157 -0.11 8.46 11.78
C ILE A 157 -0.02 9.76 12.61
N SER A 158 -0.83 10.78 12.29
CA SER A 158 -0.86 12.05 13.01
C SER A 158 -2.16 12.81 12.79
N SER A 159 -2.46 13.78 13.65
CA SER A 159 -3.59 14.71 13.48
C SER A 159 -3.49 15.53 12.19
N PHE A 160 -2.26 15.86 11.75
CA PHE A 160 -2.06 16.53 10.46
C PHE A 160 -2.51 15.67 9.29
N VAL A 161 -2.22 14.36 9.30
CA VAL A 161 -2.67 13.43 8.26
C VAL A 161 -4.16 13.16 8.35
N ALA A 162 -4.72 13.07 9.56
CA ALA A 162 -6.15 12.87 9.79
C ALA A 162 -7.03 13.99 9.23
N ALA A 163 -6.51 15.23 9.17
CA ALA A 163 -7.23 16.39 8.66
C ALA A 163 -7.25 16.49 7.11
N ARG A 164 -6.72 15.50 6.38
CA ARG A 164 -6.52 15.55 4.92
C ARG A 164 -7.42 14.61 4.14
#